data_AF-A0A5K1FKH2-F1
#
_entry.id   AF-A0A5K1FKH2-F1
#
_cell.length_a   1.000
_cell.length_b   1.000
_cell.length_c   1.000
_cell.angle_alpha   90.00
_cell.angle_beta   90.00
_cell.angle_gamma   90.00
#
_symmetry.space_group_name_H-M   'P 1'
#
loop_
_entity.id
_entity.type
_entity.pdbx_description
1 polymer ?
#
loop_
_entity_poly.entity_id
_entity_poly.type
_entity_poly.pdbx_seq_one_letter_code
_entity_poly.pdbx_strand_id
1 'polypeptide(L)' 'PLSFMTNQLTGHLPKDVGCFLPNLQSLAMSDNNFDGPFPPSFSNAT' A
#
# COMPACT_ATOMS: atom_id res chain seq x y z
N PRO A 1 4.30 10.95 4.15
CA PRO A 1 4.40 9.66 4.86
C PRO A 1 3.03 9.24 5.43
N LEU A 2 2.60 8.03 5.10
CA LEU A 2 1.34 7.44 5.56
C LEU A 2 1.64 6.12 6.27
N SER A 3 1.08 5.89 7.46
CA SER A 3 1.35 4.72 8.29
C SER A 3 0.06 4.08 8.79
N PHE A 4 -0.05 2.77 8.60
CA PHE A 4 -1.11 1.91 9.11
C PHE A 4 -0.52 0.71 9.89
N MET A 5 0.68 0.88 10.42
CA MET A 5 1.42 -0.19 11.09
C MET A 5 0.66 -0.74 12.30
N THR A 6 0.82 -2.04 12.57
CA THR A 6 0.32 -2.69 13.80
C THR A 6 -1.20 -2.62 13.94
N ASN A 7 -1.90 -3.17 12.95
CA ASN A 7 -3.36 -3.30 12.96
C ASN A 7 -3.79 -4.72 12.55
N GLN A 8 -5.10 -4.96 12.52
CA GLN A 8 -5.69 -6.21 12.05
C GLN A 8 -6.32 -6.03 10.66
N LEU A 9 -5.75 -5.18 9.80
CA LEU A 9 -6.29 -4.96 8.47
C LEU A 9 -6.04 -6.18 7.58
N THR A 10 -7.03 -6.56 6.78
CA THR A 10 -7.03 -7.78 5.97
C THR A 10 -7.32 -7.49 4.50
N GLY A 11 -7.03 -8.47 3.64
CA GLY A 11 -7.34 -8.41 2.21
C GLY A 11 -6.23 -7.76 1.39
N HIS A 12 -6.56 -7.36 0.18
CA HIS A 12 -5.58 -6.90 -0.81
C HIS A 12 -5.74 -5.43 -1.14
N LEU A 13 -4.61 -4.76 -1.39
CA LEU A 13 -4.61 -3.38 -1.83
C LEU A 13 -5.24 -3.26 -3.23
N PRO A 14 -6.05 -2.22 -3.50
CA PRO A 14 -6.58 -1.96 -4.83
C PRO A 14 -5.44 -1.77 -5.85
N LYS A 15 -5.62 -2.31 -7.06
CA LYS A 15 -4.62 -2.26 -8.14
C LYS A 15 -4.21 -0.83 -8.56
N ASP A 16 -5.05 0.14 -8.25
CA ASP A 16 -4.99 1.56 -8.60
C ASP A 16 -4.72 2.48 -7.39
N VAL A 17 -4.42 1.92 -6.21
CA VAL A 17 -4.21 2.69 -4.97
C VAL A 17 -3.13 3.79 -5.12
N GLY A 18 -2.09 3.55 -5.92
CA GLY A 18 -1.02 4.51 -6.18
C GLY A 18 -1.49 5.73 -6.98
N CYS A 19 -2.52 5.58 -7.83
CA CYS A 19 -3.09 6.68 -8.59
C CYS A 19 -3.83 7.69 -7.70
N PHE A 20 -4.37 7.23 -6.57
CA PHE A 20 -5.05 8.10 -5.58
C PHE A 20 -4.09 8.74 -4.59
N LEU A 21 -2.81 8.36 -4.61
CA LEU A 21 -1.79 8.82 -3.69
C LEU A 21 -0.61 9.46 -4.45
N PRO A 22 -0.85 10.50 -5.29
CA PRO A 22 0.16 11.04 -6.23
C PRO A 22 1.38 11.69 -5.56
N ASN A 23 1.27 12.08 -4.29
CA ASN A 23 2.35 12.71 -3.52
C ASN A 23 2.92 11.79 -2.43
N LEU A 24 2.65 10.48 -2.52
CA LEU A 24 3.07 9.52 -1.50
C LEU A 24 4.56 9.23 -1.60
N GLN A 25 5.30 9.67 -0.58
CA GLN A 25 6.74 9.44 -0.49
C GLN A 25 7.08 8.15 0.28
N SER A 26 6.22 7.74 1.20
CA SER A 26 6.44 6.59 2.06
C SER A 26 5.11 6.05 2.57
N LEU A 27 4.96 4.73 2.51
CA LEU A 27 3.83 3.97 3.00
C LEU A 27 4.32 2.86 3.92
N ALA A 28 3.90 2.90 5.18
CA ALA A 28 4.19 1.88 6.18
C ALA A 28 2.90 1.10 6.49
N MET A 29 2.94 -0.21 6.34
CA MET A 29 1.77 -1.09 6.49
C MET A 29 2.15 -2.47 7.03
N SER A 30 3.34 -2.60 7.62
CA SER A 30 3.80 -3.80 8.33
C SER A 30 2.91 -4.12 9.54
N ASP A 31 3.01 -5.35 10.04
CA ASP A 31 2.20 -5.86 11.15
C ASP A 31 0.70 -5.70 10.89
N ASN A 32 0.25 -6.21 9.75
CA ASN A 32 -1.13 -6.38 9.32
C ASN A 32 -1.30 -7.74 8.65
N ASN A 33 -2.53 -8.07 8.24
CA ASN A 33 -2.90 -9.32 7.59
C ASN A 33 -3.27 -9.12 6.10
N PHE A 34 -2.58 -8.20 5.42
CA PHE A 34 -2.77 -8.00 3.98
C PHE A 34 -2.24 -9.20 3.19
N ASP A 35 -2.93 -9.54 2.10
CA ASP A 35 -2.59 -10.63 1.20
C ASP A 35 -2.59 -10.19 -0.27
N GLY A 36 -2.25 -11.12 -1.17
CA GLY A 36 -2.18 -10.85 -2.60
C GLY A 36 -0.94 -10.06 -3.05
N PRO A 37 -0.87 -9.73 -4.36
CA PRO A 37 0.28 -9.05 -4.93
C PRO A 37 0.31 -7.57 -4.57
N PHE A 38 1.50 -6.98 -4.54
CA PHE A 38 1.64 -5.54 -4.39
C PHE A 38 1.10 -4.80 -5.63
N PRO A 39 0.32 -3.72 -5.48
CA PRO A 39 -0.32 -3.05 -6.61
C PRO A 39 0.67 -2.51 -7.64
N PRO A 40 0.43 -2.73 -8.95
CA PRO A 40 1.27 -2.20 -10.01
C PRO A 40 1.26 -0.66 -10.07
N SER A 41 0.22 0.00 -9.54
CA SER A 41 0.17 1.46 -9.43
C SER A 41 1.29 2.05 -8.57
N PHE A 42 1.93 1.27 -7.70
CA PHE A 42 3.14 1.70 -6.98
C PHE A 42 4.42 1.44 -7.78
N SER A 43 4.35 0.59 -8.81
CA SER A 43 5.45 0.26 -9.71
C SER A 43 5.59 1.35 -10.77
N ASN A 44 6.04 2.53 -10.34
CA ASN A 44 6.51 3.60 -11.24
C ASN A 44 7.93 4.05 -10.86
N ALA A 45 8.70 3.15 -10.23
CA ALA A 45 10.11 3.30 -9.96
C ALA A 45 10.88 2.32 -10.86
N THR A 46 11.15 2.73 -12.10
CA THR A 46 12.31 2.26 -12.86
C THR A 46 13.53 3.06 -12.47
#